data_AF-Q7NIB3-F1
#
_entry.id   AF-Q7NIB3-F1
#
_cell.length_a   1.000
_cell.length_b   1.000
_cell.length_c   1.000
_cell.angle_alpha   90.00
_cell.angle_beta   90.00
_cell.angle_gamma   90.00
#
_symmetry.space_group_name_H-M   'P 1'
#
loop_
_entity.id
_entity.type
_entity.pdbx_description
1 polymer ?
#
loop_
_entity_poly.entity_id
_entity_poly.type
_entity_poly.pdbx_seq_one_letter_code
_entity_poly.pdbx_strand_id
1 'polypeptide(L)' 'MEDSSVHTTEQLKKGTVYRVLPDGHGFVQDVASKYQYVFSVTALQNYRGESVGELALRKGTEVHFRAVGDRVAYLELVH' A
#
# COMPACT_ATOMS: atom_id res chain seq x y z
N MET A 1 20.73 -27.66 4.67
CA MET A 1 21.03 -26.59 3.69
C MET A 1 19.71 -25.92 3.35
N GLU A 2 19.75 -24.59 3.34
CA GLU A 2 18.70 -23.66 2.88
C GLU A 2 17.49 -23.48 3.80
N ASP A 3 17.75 -22.63 4.80
CA ASP A 3 16.80 -21.80 5.51
C ASP A 3 15.90 -21.06 4.50
N SER A 4 14.72 -21.61 4.22
CA SER A 4 13.65 -20.92 3.49
C SER A 4 12.88 -20.04 4.46
N SER A 5 13.57 -19.10 5.12
CA SER A 5 12.93 -17.94 5.69
C SER A 5 12.45 -17.09 4.52
N VAL A 6 11.23 -17.37 4.07
CA VAL A 6 10.41 -16.41 3.33
C VAL A 6 10.41 -15.17 4.20
N HIS A 7 11.24 -14.19 3.84
CA HIS A 7 11.33 -12.92 4.53
C HIS A 7 10.02 -12.18 4.24
N THR A 8 8.94 -12.55 4.93
CA THR A 8 7.85 -11.65 5.28
C THR A 8 8.40 -10.65 6.29
N THR A 9 9.41 -9.89 5.88
CA THR A 9 9.72 -8.66 6.56
C THR A 9 8.53 -7.75 6.29
N GLU A 10 7.70 -7.58 7.31
CA GLU A 10 6.68 -6.53 7.45
C GLU A 10 7.34 -5.13 7.46
N GLN A 11 8.38 -4.93 6.66
CA GLN A 11 9.10 -3.68 6.56
C GLN A 11 8.20 -2.66 5.89
N LEU A 12 8.11 -1.51 6.53
CA LEU A 12 7.47 -0.33 5.98
C LEU A 12 8.27 0.12 4.74
N LYS A 13 7.62 0.09 3.58
CA LYS A 13 8.18 0.47 2.28
C LYS A 13 7.74 1.89 1.91
N LYS A 14 8.58 2.58 1.14
CA LYS A 14 8.24 3.87 0.52
C LYS A 14 7.60 3.62 -0.84
N GLY A 15 6.46 4.25 -1.10
CA GLY A 15 5.72 4.08 -2.33
C GLY A 15 5.09 5.37 -2.82
N THR A 16 4.57 5.31 -4.03
CA THR A 16 3.71 6.34 -4.61
C THR A 16 2.41 5.72 -5.06
N VAL A 17 1.29 6.38 -4.78
CA VAL A 17 -0.01 5.96 -5.29
C VAL A 17 0.00 6.09 -6.82
N TYR A 18 -0.11 4.98 -7.52
CA TYR A 18 -0.10 4.95 -8.98
C TYR A 18 -1.48 5.28 -9.56
N ARG A 19 -2.53 4.72 -8.95
CA ARG A 19 -3.93 4.93 -9.34
C ARG A 19 -4.86 4.59 -8.18
N VAL A 20 -5.97 5.32 -8.09
CA VAL A 20 -7.11 5.00 -7.24
C VAL A 20 -8.35 4.85 -8.11
N LEU A 21 -9.15 3.83 -7.85
CA LEU A 21 -10.39 3.52 -8.53
C LEU A 21 -11.58 4.05 -7.72
N PRO A 22 -12.72 4.36 -8.37
CA PRO A 22 -13.89 4.91 -7.68
C PRO A 22 -14.49 3.98 -6.59
N ASP A 23 -14.21 2.69 -6.66
CA ASP A 23 -14.68 1.66 -5.73
C ASP A 23 -13.79 1.52 -4.48
N GLY A 24 -12.75 2.35 -4.34
CA GLY A 24 -11.82 2.31 -3.21
C GLY A 24 -10.68 1.29 -3.36
N HIS A 25 -10.55 0.65 -4.52
CA HIS A 25 -9.35 -0.11 -4.87
C HIS A 25 -8.28 0.79 -5.49
N GLY A 26 -7.04 0.34 -5.48
CA GLY A 26 -5.97 1.08 -6.14
C GLY A 26 -4.64 0.34 -6.16
N PHE A 27 -3.62 1.06 -6.62
CA PHE A 27 -2.28 0.54 -6.78
C PHE A 27 -1.27 1.51 -6.15
N VAL A 28 -0.33 0.96 -5.38
CA VAL A 28 0.87 1.66 -4.91
C VAL A 28 2.07 1.08 -5.63
N GLN A 29 2.91 1.94 -6.20
CA GLN A 29 4.20 1.55 -6.76
C GLN A 29 5.30 1.74 -5.71
N ASP A 30 6.04 0.67 -5.43
CA ASP A 30 7.24 0.73 -4.60
C ASP A 30 8.34 1.54 -5.30
N VAL A 31 8.94 2.48 -4.57
CA VAL A 31 10.02 3.32 -5.10
C VAL A 31 11.26 2.49 -5.45
N ALA A 32 11.57 1.45 -4.66
CA ALA A 32 12.77 0.64 -4.82
C ALA A 32 12.64 -0.37 -5.96
N SER A 33 11.64 -1.26 -5.88
CA SER A 33 11.47 -2.32 -6.87
C SER A 33 10.70 -1.91 -8.13
N LYS A 34 10.02 -0.76 -8.12
CA LYS A 34 9.04 -0.32 -9.14
C LYS A 34 7.86 -1.27 -9.31
N TYR A 35 7.74 -2.31 -8.47
CA TYR A 35 6.61 -3.22 -8.45
C TYR A 35 5.35 -2.53 -7.93
N GLN A 36 4.19 -2.93 -8.46
CA GLN A 36 2.90 -2.38 -8.08
C GLN A 36 2.15 -3.35 -7.18
N TYR A 37 1.73 -2.87 -6.02
CA TYR A 37 0.93 -3.59 -5.04
C TYR A 37 -0.52 -3.11 -5.10
N VAL A 38 -1.46 -4.05 -4.95
CA VAL A 38 -2.89 -3.75 -4.93
C VAL A 38 -3.30 -3.36 -3.52
N PHE A 39 -4.09 -2.31 -3.38
CA PHE A 39 -4.74 -1.99 -2.11
C PHE A 39 -6.26 -1.92 -2.29
N SER A 40 -6.97 -2.20 -1.20
CA SER A 40 -8.37 -1.84 -1.02
C SER A 40 -8.45 -1.05 0.27
N VAL A 41 -9.05 0.15 0.22
CA VAL A 41 -9.16 1.05 1.36
C VAL A 41 -9.76 0.34 2.58
N THR A 42 -10.80 -0.48 2.37
CA THR A 42 -11.51 -1.18 3.46
C THR A 42 -10.73 -2.37 4.02
N ALA A 43 -9.70 -2.84 3.32
CA ALA A 43 -8.83 -3.93 3.76
C ALA A 43 -7.57 -3.44 4.48
N LEU A 44 -7.34 -2.12 4.57
CA LEU A 44 -6.22 -1.55 5.30
C LEU A 44 -6.44 -1.70 6.80
N GLN A 45 -5.43 -2.20 7.51
CA GLN A 45 -5.47 -2.40 8.97
C GLN A 45 -5.75 -1.11 9.75
N ASN A 46 -5.36 0.04 9.20
CA ASN A 46 -5.54 1.35 9.80
C ASN A 46 -6.77 2.11 9.27
N TYR A 47 -7.64 1.44 8.50
CA TYR A 47 -8.90 2.01 8.05
C TYR A 47 -9.83 2.31 9.22
N ARG A 48 -10.38 3.52 9.30
CA ARG A 48 -11.31 3.94 10.36
C ARG A 48 -12.70 4.34 9.84
N GLY A 49 -13.02 3.96 8.60
CA GLY A 49 -14.31 4.26 7.97
C GLY A 49 -14.33 5.52 7.10
N GLU A 50 -13.15 6.10 6.82
CA GLU A 50 -13.02 7.26 5.95
C GLU A 50 -13.48 6.96 4.51
N SER A 51 -14.19 7.89 3.88
CA SER A 51 -14.48 7.78 2.45
C SER A 51 -13.20 7.83 1.61
N VAL A 52 -13.25 7.27 0.41
CA VAL A 52 -12.12 7.30 -0.55
C VAL A 52 -11.61 8.73 -0.79
N GLY A 53 -12.51 9.72 -0.76
CA GLY A 53 -12.16 11.14 -0.89
C GLY A 53 -11.47 11.73 0.35
N GLU A 54 -11.79 11.24 1.54
CA GLU A 54 -11.20 11.70 2.82
C GLU A 54 -9.76 11.21 3.00
N LEU A 55 -9.39 10.07 2.41
CA LEU A 55 -8.04 9.51 2.52
C LEU A 55 -6.97 10.30 1.75
N ALA A 56 -7.37 11.33 0.99
CA ALA A 56 -6.49 12.17 0.17
C ALA A 56 -5.53 11.38 -0.77
N LEU A 57 -5.81 10.10 -1.00
CA LEU A 57 -5.06 9.21 -1.87
C LEU A 57 -5.40 9.57 -3.32
N ARG A 58 -4.42 10.12 -4.02
CA ARG A 58 -4.50 10.47 -5.43
C ARG A 58 -3.23 10.01 -6.13
N LYS A 59 -3.28 9.89 -7.45
CA LYS A 59 -2.08 9.57 -8.23
C LYS A 59 -0.94 10.54 -7.87
N GLY A 60 0.24 9.97 -7.55
CA GLY A 60 1.44 10.71 -7.16
C GLY A 60 1.58 10.95 -5.65
N THR A 61 0.57 10.63 -4.82
CA THR A 61 0.69 10.74 -3.36
C THR A 61 1.80 9.82 -2.85
N GLU A 62 2.74 10.38 -2.08
CA GLU A 62 3.78 9.61 -1.40
C GLU A 62 3.22 8.95 -0.15
N VAL A 63 3.57 7.67 0.03
CA VAL A 63 3.03 6.83 1.10
C VAL A 63 4.11 5.96 1.71
N HIS A 64 3.91 5.62 2.97
CA HIS A 64 4.53 4.46 3.59
C HIS A 64 3.52 3.31 3.62
N PHE A 65 3.95 2.10 3.25
CA PHE A 65 3.05 0.96 3.17
C PHE A 65 3.70 -0.35 3.59
N ARG A 66 2.89 -1.31 4.07
CA ARG A 66 3.29 -2.70 4.27
C ARG A 66 2.46 -3.60 3.36
N ALA A 67 3.09 -4.59 2.75
CA ALA A 67 2.45 -5.53 1.85
C ALA A 67 2.61 -6.97 2.34
N VAL A 68 1.57 -7.78 2.15
CA VAL A 68 1.54 -9.22 2.37
C VAL A 68 1.28 -9.86 1.00
N GLY A 69 2.32 -10.48 0.43
CA GLY A 69 2.29 -10.90 -0.98
C GLY A 69 2.22 -9.70 -1.92
N ASP A 70 1.20 -9.67 -2.79
CA ASP A 70 0.92 -8.61 -3.76
C ASP A 70 -0.06 -7.54 -3.23
N ARG A 71 -0.55 -7.70 -1.99
CA ARG A 71 -1.57 -6.82 -1.40
C ARG A 71 -1.01 -5.93 -0.30
N VAL A 72 -1.42 -4.67 -0.31
CA VAL A 72 -1.14 -3.70 0.76
C VAL A 72 -2.07 -3.99 1.94
N ALA A 73 -1.47 -4.20 3.12
CA ALA A 73 -2.18 -4.41 4.38
C ALA A 73 -2.22 -3.15 5.25
N TYR A 74 -1.28 -2.23 5.06
CA TYR A 74 -1.18 -0.97 5.80
C TYR A 74 -0.69 0.13 4.87
N LEU A 75 -1.26 1.33 5.01
CA LEU A 75 -0.86 2.48 4.20
C LEU A 75 -1.07 3.78 4.99
N GLU A 76 -0.06 4.64 5.01
CA GLU A 76 -0.13 5.99 5.58
C GLU A 76 0.49 7.02 4.63
N LEU A 77 0.02 8.26 4.72
CA LEU A 77 0.59 9.37 3.96
C LEU A 77 1.95 9.76 4.53
N VAL A 78 2.88 10.14 3.65
CA VAL A 78 4.09 10.84 4.07
C VAL A 78 3.73 12.32 4.26
N HIS A 79 3.96 12.86 5.47
CA HIS A 79 3.76 14.27 5.81
C HIS A 79 5.02 15.10 5.55
#